data_AF-A0A9E2Y524-F1
#
_entry.id   AF-A0A9E2Y524-F1
#
_cell.length_a   1.000
_cell.length_b   1.000
_cell.length_c   1.000
_cell.angle_alpha   90.00
_cell.angle_beta   90.00
_cell.angle_gamma   90.00
#
_symmetry.space_group_name_H-M   'P 1'
#
loop_
_entity.id
_entity.type
_entity.pdbx_description
1 polymer ?
#
loop_
_entity_poly.entity_id
_entity_poly.type
_entity_poly.pdbx_seq_one_letter_code
_entity_poly.pdbx_strand_id
1 'polypeptide(L)'
;MSLQSIGGSSRWGISGPALVGGLFVLACLPLALVIAVTAGDCSAWLAIPVLCQAPLAIPAAIAVAALPLLVALAARRPLASLLALYIILVPIDDALLVGPSLTITKLLGIAVALAAVVTTMQKRAKLSLPNAVFGWAIVMGLMALSLIWGVDPALSIQNFVTIFSAFALLAVTVAAPIDAQDMRIVINATIASGAAVGLIAIFTARHELSTIAGQVGRLYLTFGSATLDPNRFGASLLLPVAMTVGAIARAKGWQRLALMGVLLLPLSAVYLTASRGTTLALIAMAIVAILSSKYRVIQGLGLVALFGLALVIPNEITSRFTE
;
A
#
# COMPACT_ATOMS: atom_id res chain seq x y z
N MET A 1 -2.54 13.47 -31.28
CA MET A 1 -1.78 13.92 -30.11
C MET A 1 -0.35 13.42 -30.25
N SER A 2 0.55 14.27 -30.76
CA SER A 2 1.96 13.94 -30.95
C SER A 2 2.69 14.05 -29.61
N LEU A 3 3.26 12.94 -29.15
CA LEU A 3 4.25 12.93 -28.07
C LEU A 3 5.51 13.65 -28.56
N GLN A 4 5.52 14.98 -28.42
CA GLN A 4 6.73 15.77 -28.64
C GLN A 4 7.78 15.34 -27.63
N SER A 5 8.93 14.95 -28.16
CA SER A 5 10.10 14.49 -27.41
C SER A 5 10.58 15.58 -26.47
N ILE A 6 10.37 15.39 -25.18
CA ILE A 6 11.10 16.10 -24.13
C ILE A 6 12.51 15.50 -24.09
N GLY A 7 13.34 15.91 -25.06
CA GLY A 7 14.76 15.62 -25.15
C GLY A 7 15.55 16.55 -24.24
N GLY A 8 15.29 16.49 -22.93
CA GLY A 8 16.14 17.13 -21.92
C GLY A 8 17.10 16.10 -21.37
N SER A 9 18.32 16.05 -21.90
CA SER A 9 19.42 15.23 -21.34
C SER A 9 19.91 15.85 -20.03
N SER A 10 19.10 15.85 -18.99
CA SER A 10 19.62 16.02 -17.64
C SER A 10 20.37 14.74 -17.30
N ARG A 11 21.70 14.82 -17.29
CA ARG A 11 22.53 13.82 -16.63
C ARG A 11 22.07 13.78 -15.17
N TRP A 12 21.21 12.82 -14.86
CA TRP A 12 20.82 12.46 -13.50
C TRP A 12 22.04 11.86 -12.82
N GLY A 13 22.94 12.74 -12.38
CA GLY A 13 23.92 12.41 -11.37
C GLY A 13 23.17 12.04 -10.11
N ILE A 14 22.84 10.76 -9.98
CA ILE A 14 22.50 10.17 -8.71
C ILE A 14 23.80 10.20 -7.92
N SER A 15 24.03 11.29 -7.18
CA SER A 15 25.03 11.32 -6.12
C SER A 15 24.56 10.39 -4.99
N GLY A 16 24.77 9.09 -5.19
CA GLY A 16 24.99 8.13 -4.10
C GLY A 16 26.28 8.51 -3.38
N PRO A 17 26.42 8.32 -2.05
CA PRO A 17 25.87 7.25 -1.22
C PRO A 17 25.09 7.74 0.03
N ALA A 18 24.91 9.06 0.22
CA ALA A 18 24.31 9.61 1.44
C ALA A 18 22.82 9.24 1.64
N LEU A 19 22.07 9.03 0.56
CA LEU A 19 20.68 8.58 0.61
C LEU A 19 20.55 7.09 0.95
N VAL A 20 21.51 6.26 0.56
CA VAL A 20 21.51 4.82 0.87
C VAL A 20 21.94 4.60 2.32
N GLY A 21 22.95 5.34 2.81
CA GLY A 21 23.34 5.32 4.22
C GLY A 21 22.28 5.91 5.16
N GLY A 22 21.62 6.99 4.75
CA GLY A 22 20.51 7.58 5.51
C GLY A 22 19.27 6.68 5.57
N LEU A 23 18.93 5.98 4.48
CA LEU A 23 17.86 4.97 4.46
C LEU A 23 18.21 3.73 5.30
N PHE A 24 19.49 3.35 5.39
CA PHE A 24 19.92 2.23 6.23
C PHE A 24 19.86 2.58 7.73
N VAL A 25 20.32 3.77 8.13
CA VAL A 25 20.22 4.24 9.52
C VAL A 25 18.77 4.53 9.92
N LEU A 26 17.94 5.04 9.00
CA LEU A 26 16.49 5.23 9.19
C LEU A 26 15.66 3.95 9.12
N ALA A 27 16.20 2.86 8.55
CA ALA A 27 15.60 1.53 8.63
C ALA A 27 16.05 0.80 9.92
N CYS A 28 17.29 0.99 10.36
CA CYS A 28 17.82 0.37 11.56
C CYS A 28 17.23 0.94 12.86
N LEU A 29 16.85 2.22 12.92
CA LEU A 29 16.28 2.83 14.13
C LEU A 29 14.85 2.32 14.47
N PRO A 30 13.89 2.27 13.52
CA PRO A 30 12.60 1.63 13.75
C PRO A 30 12.73 0.12 13.86
N LEU A 31 13.68 -0.53 13.18
CA LEU A 31 13.95 -1.96 13.37
C LEU A 31 14.49 -2.25 14.77
N ALA A 32 15.40 -1.42 15.31
CA ALA A 32 15.91 -1.55 16.68
C ALA A 32 14.84 -1.24 17.74
N LEU A 33 13.95 -0.28 17.47
CA LEU A 33 12.82 0.05 18.34
C LEU A 33 11.74 -1.06 18.32
N VAL A 34 11.47 -1.63 17.15
CA VAL A 34 10.62 -2.82 17.00
C VAL A 34 11.25 -4.02 17.72
N ILE A 35 12.56 -4.28 17.54
CA ILE A 35 13.28 -5.34 18.25
C ILE A 35 13.20 -5.14 19.77
N ALA A 36 13.41 -3.92 20.28
CA ALA A 36 13.34 -3.60 21.70
C ALA A 36 11.92 -3.78 22.29
N VAL A 37 10.87 -3.40 21.54
CA VAL A 37 9.47 -3.62 21.95
C VAL A 37 9.10 -5.10 21.88
N THR A 38 9.61 -5.86 20.89
CA THR A 38 9.39 -7.30 20.79
C THR A 38 10.21 -8.13 21.78
N ALA A 39 11.29 -7.57 22.35
CA ALA A 39 12.15 -8.24 23.33
C ALA A 39 11.54 -8.29 24.75
N GLY A 40 10.41 -7.59 25.00
CA GLY A 40 9.62 -7.75 26.22
C GLY A 40 10.11 -6.98 27.46
N ASP A 41 11.13 -6.13 27.33
CA ASP A 41 11.63 -5.31 28.45
C ASP A 41 10.76 -4.06 28.67
N CYS A 42 9.59 -4.24 29.29
CA CYS A 42 8.66 -3.17 29.68
C CYS A 42 9.16 -2.28 30.84
N SER A 43 10.40 -2.45 31.31
CA SER A 43 10.95 -1.74 32.47
C SER A 43 11.68 -0.44 32.13
N ALA A 44 11.69 0.00 30.86
CA ALA A 44 12.29 1.28 30.48
C ALA A 44 11.34 2.45 30.84
N TRP A 45 11.86 3.46 31.55
CA TRP A 45 11.10 4.49 32.28
C TRP A 45 10.38 5.52 31.39
N LEU A 46 10.33 5.27 30.08
CA LEU A 46 9.66 6.05 29.04
C LEU A 46 8.45 5.32 28.42
N ALA A 47 8.13 4.10 28.88
CA ALA A 47 7.01 3.32 28.35
C ALA A 47 5.67 3.90 28.83
N ILE A 48 4.89 4.47 27.90
CA ILE A 48 3.48 4.79 28.11
C ILE A 48 2.75 3.46 28.40
N PRO A 49 2.04 3.28 29.53
CA PRO A 49 1.40 2.01 29.90
C PRO A 49 0.44 1.44 28.84
N VAL A 50 -0.11 2.31 27.99
CA VAL A 50 -0.98 1.97 26.84
C VAL A 50 -0.22 1.20 25.73
N LEU A 51 1.09 1.40 25.61
CA LEU A 51 1.96 0.68 24.67
C LEU A 51 2.34 -0.72 25.17
N CYS A 52 2.03 -1.10 26.41
CA CYS A 52 2.33 -2.43 26.94
C CYS A 52 1.17 -3.43 26.79
N GLN A 53 0.01 -2.98 26.27
CA GLN A 53 -1.04 -3.89 25.84
C GLN A 53 -0.69 -4.39 24.43
N ALA A 54 -0.42 -5.69 24.31
CA ALA A 54 0.15 -6.38 23.16
C ALA A 54 -0.46 -6.06 21.76
N PRO A 55 -1.74 -5.67 21.58
CA PRO A 55 -2.28 -5.33 20.25
C PRO A 55 -1.75 -4.02 19.64
N LEU A 56 -1.54 -2.99 20.48
CA LEU A 56 -1.40 -1.60 20.04
C LEU A 56 0.05 -1.09 20.07
N ALA A 57 0.92 -1.83 20.76
CA ALA A 57 2.32 -1.47 21.00
C ALA A 57 3.10 -1.18 19.71
N ILE A 58 3.00 -2.10 18.74
CA ILE A 58 3.81 -2.08 17.52
C ILE A 58 3.37 -0.96 16.56
N PRO A 59 2.09 -0.83 16.16
CA PRO A 59 1.66 0.25 15.27
C PRO A 59 1.82 1.63 15.91
N ALA A 60 1.57 1.78 17.21
CA ALA A 60 1.76 3.04 17.90
C ALA A 60 3.25 3.40 18.06
N ALA A 61 4.12 2.44 18.34
CA ALA A 61 5.57 2.67 18.37
C ALA A 61 6.12 3.07 16.98
N ILE A 62 5.63 2.45 15.90
CA ILE A 62 5.96 2.84 14.52
C ILE A 62 5.48 4.27 14.23
N ALA A 63 4.24 4.62 14.62
CA ALA A 63 3.68 5.95 14.40
C ALA A 63 4.45 7.03 15.17
N VAL A 64 4.80 6.78 16.44
CA VAL A 64 5.57 7.69 17.28
C VAL A 64 7.01 7.83 16.78
N ALA A 65 7.65 6.75 16.36
CA ALA A 65 9.01 6.79 15.81
C ALA A 65 9.07 7.48 14.44
N ALA A 66 8.02 7.35 13.63
CA ALA A 66 7.91 8.04 12.35
C ALA A 66 7.65 9.55 12.52
N LEU A 67 7.01 9.98 13.62
CA LEU A 67 6.55 11.34 13.85
C LEU A 67 7.62 12.44 13.64
N PRO A 68 8.83 12.39 14.25
CA PRO A 68 9.84 13.43 14.06
C PRO A 68 10.41 13.47 12.64
N LEU A 69 10.52 12.31 11.98
CA LEU A 69 10.94 12.22 10.58
C LEU A 69 9.88 12.83 9.65
N LEU A 70 8.61 12.57 9.95
CA LEU A 70 7.47 13.13 9.23
C LEU A 70 7.34 14.63 9.43
N VAL A 71 7.59 15.14 10.63
CA VAL A 71 7.63 16.58 10.93
C VAL A 71 8.76 17.25 10.14
N ALA A 72 9.96 16.67 10.13
CA ALA A 72 11.10 17.20 9.38
C ALA A 72 10.87 17.17 7.85
N LEU A 73 10.28 16.10 7.32
CA LEU A 73 9.93 15.99 5.90
C LEU A 73 8.74 16.90 5.53
N ALA A 74 7.75 17.02 6.41
CA ALA A 74 6.59 17.86 6.21
C ALA A 74 6.95 19.34 6.15
N ALA A 75 8.00 19.77 6.86
CA ALA A 75 8.47 21.14 6.83
C ALA A 75 8.96 21.59 5.43
N ARG A 76 9.43 20.67 4.57
CA ARG A 76 9.92 21.01 3.23
C ARG A 76 8.98 20.60 2.10
N ARG A 77 8.30 19.45 2.25
CA ARG A 77 7.46 18.83 1.20
C ARG A 77 6.24 18.14 1.83
N PRO A 78 5.31 18.92 2.40
CA PRO A 78 4.23 18.40 3.25
C PRO A 78 3.34 17.40 2.54
N LEU A 79 2.98 17.65 1.29
CA LEU A 79 2.11 16.76 0.54
C LEU A 79 2.76 15.40 0.29
N ALA A 80 4.02 15.38 -0.18
CA ALA A 80 4.71 14.14 -0.55
C ALA A 80 4.95 13.24 0.67
N SER A 81 5.33 13.83 1.81
CA SER A 81 5.61 13.09 3.03
C SER A 81 4.34 12.54 3.68
N LEU A 82 3.27 13.34 3.77
CA LEU A 82 1.98 12.88 4.29
C LEU A 82 1.37 11.80 3.40
N LEU A 83 1.46 11.96 2.08
CA LEU A 83 0.96 10.95 1.13
C LEU A 83 1.77 9.66 1.22
N ALA A 84 3.10 9.74 1.33
CA ALA A 84 3.95 8.58 1.53
C ALA A 84 3.60 7.83 2.83
N LEU A 85 3.40 8.55 3.93
CA LEU A 85 2.96 7.96 5.19
C LEU A 85 1.59 7.30 5.06
N TYR A 86 0.65 7.99 4.42
CA TYR A 86 -0.69 7.47 4.20
C TYR A 86 -0.63 6.12 3.49
N ILE A 87 0.11 6.04 2.39
CA ILE A 87 0.25 4.78 1.63
C ILE A 87 0.95 3.70 2.46
N ILE A 88 1.92 4.06 3.31
CA ILE A 88 2.58 3.07 4.18
C ILE A 88 1.57 2.41 5.13
N LEU A 89 0.60 3.17 5.64
CA LEU A 89 -0.38 2.69 6.61
C LEU A 89 -1.61 2.02 5.98
N VAL A 90 -1.90 2.27 4.70
CA VAL A 90 -3.10 1.72 4.02
C VAL A 90 -3.23 0.20 4.14
N PRO A 91 -2.18 -0.63 3.93
CA PRO A 91 -2.32 -2.08 4.03
C PRO A 91 -2.65 -2.62 5.43
N ILE A 92 -2.50 -1.79 6.46
CA ILE A 92 -2.76 -2.13 7.87
C ILE A 92 -3.88 -1.29 8.46
N ASP A 93 -4.71 -0.62 7.64
CA ASP A 93 -5.75 0.31 8.11
C ASP A 93 -6.70 -0.30 9.15
N ASP A 94 -7.17 -1.53 8.91
CA ASP A 94 -8.10 -2.23 9.82
C ASP A 94 -7.47 -2.51 11.20
N ALA A 95 -6.13 -2.52 11.30
CA ALA A 95 -5.42 -2.67 12.57
C ALA A 95 -5.23 -1.33 13.32
N LEU A 96 -5.47 -0.19 12.68
CA LEU A 96 -5.23 1.16 13.20
C LEU A 96 -6.50 1.84 13.69
N LEU A 97 -7.38 1.08 14.34
CA LEU A 97 -8.63 1.57 14.92
C LEU A 97 -8.35 2.42 16.16
N VAL A 98 -8.86 3.65 16.16
CA VAL A 98 -8.84 4.58 17.32
C VAL A 98 -10.21 4.60 18.00
N GLY A 99 -11.27 4.26 17.26
CA GLY A 99 -12.63 4.13 17.76
C GLY A 99 -13.50 3.30 16.80
N PRO A 100 -14.82 3.21 17.04
CA PRO A 100 -15.72 2.33 16.28
C PRO A 100 -15.73 2.59 14.76
N SER A 101 -15.46 3.82 14.34
CA SER A 101 -15.52 4.25 12.94
C SER A 101 -14.31 5.06 12.49
N LEU A 102 -13.36 5.34 13.40
CA LEU A 102 -12.24 6.23 13.15
C LEU A 102 -10.93 5.43 13.17
N THR A 103 -10.17 5.52 12.08
CA THR A 103 -8.82 4.95 11.97
C THR A 103 -7.79 6.05 11.82
N ILE A 104 -6.54 5.74 12.19
CA ILE A 104 -5.42 6.67 11.99
C ILE A 104 -5.27 7.04 10.52
N THR A 105 -5.51 6.10 9.59
CA THR A 105 -5.41 6.39 8.16
C THR A 105 -6.47 7.38 7.67
N LYS A 106 -7.69 7.37 8.24
CA LYS A 106 -8.73 8.35 7.93
C LYS A 106 -8.31 9.76 8.33
N LEU A 107 -7.79 9.92 9.55
CA LEU A 107 -7.25 11.20 10.03
C LEU A 107 -6.11 11.69 9.14
N LEU A 108 -5.20 10.77 8.77
CA LEU A 108 -4.10 11.08 7.88
C LEU A 108 -4.56 11.41 6.46
N GLY A 109 -5.59 10.74 5.95
CA GLY A 109 -6.22 11.04 4.67
C GLY A 109 -6.78 12.46 4.63
N ILE A 110 -7.44 12.92 5.72
CA ILE A 110 -7.88 14.30 5.86
C ILE A 110 -6.68 15.26 5.82
N ALA A 111 -5.60 14.96 6.55
CA ALA A 111 -4.39 15.79 6.53
C ALA A 111 -3.74 15.85 5.13
N VAL A 112 -3.71 14.74 4.40
CA VAL A 112 -3.23 14.67 3.00
C VAL A 112 -4.11 15.53 2.10
N ALA A 113 -5.44 15.44 2.21
CA ALA A 113 -6.36 16.25 1.43
C ALA A 113 -6.17 17.75 1.69
N LEU A 114 -6.04 18.16 2.95
CA LEU A 114 -5.76 19.55 3.31
C LEU A 114 -4.41 20.02 2.74
N ALA A 115 -3.36 19.22 2.89
CA ALA A 115 -2.04 19.54 2.33
C ALA A 115 -2.08 19.67 0.80
N ALA A 116 -2.85 18.83 0.11
CA ALA A 116 -3.05 18.87 -1.33
C ALA A 116 -3.76 20.16 -1.77
N VAL A 117 -4.83 20.55 -1.07
CA VAL A 117 -5.56 21.81 -1.33
C VAL A 117 -4.64 23.02 -1.11
N VAL A 118 -3.94 23.08 0.04
CA VAL A 118 -3.01 24.18 0.36
C VAL A 118 -1.90 24.28 -0.69
N THR A 119 -1.30 23.15 -1.07
CA THR A 119 -0.25 23.12 -2.10
C THR A 119 -0.75 23.63 -3.45
N THR A 120 -1.98 23.25 -3.82
CA THR A 120 -2.61 23.68 -5.08
C THR A 120 -2.90 25.18 -5.07
N MET A 121 -3.41 25.71 -3.96
CA MET A 121 -3.66 27.14 -3.79
C MET A 121 -2.35 27.96 -3.82
N GLN A 122 -1.31 27.51 -3.12
CA GLN A 122 0.00 28.18 -3.09
C GLN A 122 0.66 28.23 -4.47
N LYS A 123 0.64 27.11 -5.20
CA LYS A 123 1.22 27.04 -6.55
C LYS A 123 0.33 27.69 -7.63
N ARG A 124 -0.90 28.12 -7.29
CA ARG A 124 -1.91 28.66 -8.22
C ARG A 124 -2.07 27.80 -9.47
N ALA A 125 -1.96 26.48 -9.31
CA ALA A 125 -2.00 25.55 -10.43
C ALA A 125 -3.42 25.45 -10.97
N LYS A 126 -3.56 25.38 -12.30
CA LYS A 126 -4.86 25.09 -12.92
C LYS A 126 -5.24 23.65 -12.58
N LEU A 127 -6.44 23.46 -12.03
CA LEU A 127 -6.97 22.13 -11.72
C LEU A 127 -7.20 21.38 -13.04
N SER A 128 -6.40 20.35 -13.29
CA SER A 128 -6.60 19.42 -14.40
C SER A 128 -6.82 18.02 -13.84
N LEU A 129 -8.05 17.51 -13.94
CA LEU A 129 -8.37 16.15 -13.54
C LEU A 129 -8.17 15.20 -14.74
N PRO A 130 -7.49 14.06 -14.56
CA PRO A 130 -7.37 13.08 -15.63
C PRO A 130 -8.71 12.39 -15.88
N ASN A 131 -8.92 11.91 -17.12
CA ASN A 131 -10.15 11.22 -17.54
C ASN A 131 -10.55 10.04 -16.63
N ALA A 132 -9.56 9.41 -15.99
CA ALA A 132 -9.80 8.33 -15.03
C ALA A 132 -10.66 8.77 -13.83
N VAL A 133 -10.53 10.01 -13.35
CA VAL A 133 -11.35 10.53 -12.24
C VAL A 133 -12.82 10.62 -12.64
N PHE A 134 -13.11 11.03 -13.87
CA PHE A 134 -14.48 11.07 -14.40
C PHE A 134 -15.05 9.67 -14.60
N GLY A 135 -14.26 8.70 -15.07
CA GLY A 135 -14.66 7.30 -15.13
C GLY A 135 -15.05 6.76 -13.75
N TRP A 136 -14.23 7.03 -12.73
CA TRP A 136 -14.55 6.67 -11.35
C TRP A 136 -15.77 7.43 -10.81
N ALA A 137 -15.97 8.70 -11.17
CA ALA A 137 -17.17 9.45 -10.78
C ALA A 137 -18.46 8.81 -11.33
N ILE A 138 -18.44 8.27 -12.56
CA ILE A 138 -19.57 7.51 -13.12
C ILE A 138 -19.83 6.25 -12.29
N VAL A 139 -18.77 5.50 -11.95
CA VAL A 139 -18.87 4.33 -11.06
C VAL A 139 -19.45 4.71 -9.70
N MET A 140 -19.03 5.84 -9.12
CA MET A 140 -19.59 6.35 -7.87
C MET A 140 -21.08 6.70 -8.01
N GLY A 141 -21.49 7.29 -9.14
CA GLY A 141 -22.90 7.55 -9.44
C GLY A 141 -23.73 6.27 -9.52
N LEU A 142 -23.20 5.24 -10.17
CA LEU A 142 -23.84 3.92 -10.24
C LEU A 142 -23.95 3.25 -8.86
N MET A 143 -22.90 3.34 -8.04
CA MET A 143 -22.93 2.87 -6.66
C MET A 143 -23.97 3.62 -5.83
N ALA A 144 -24.08 4.94 -5.98
CA ALA A 144 -25.09 5.74 -5.30
C ALA A 144 -26.53 5.34 -5.71
N LEU A 145 -26.76 5.09 -7.00
CA LEU A 145 -28.07 4.61 -7.49
C LEU A 145 -28.41 3.24 -6.89
N SER A 146 -27.42 2.36 -6.74
CA SER A 146 -27.63 1.03 -6.15
C SER A 146 -28.10 1.04 -4.69
N LEU A 147 -27.96 2.17 -4.00
CA LEU A 147 -28.49 2.33 -2.64
C LEU A 147 -30.02 2.27 -2.59
N ILE A 148 -30.72 2.58 -3.69
CA ILE A 148 -32.19 2.61 -3.76
C ILE A 148 -32.80 1.20 -3.60
N TRP A 149 -32.09 0.17 -4.05
CA TRP A 149 -32.55 -1.22 -4.03
C TRP A 149 -31.63 -2.14 -3.22
N GLY A 150 -30.81 -1.58 -2.34
CA GLY A 150 -29.92 -2.35 -1.46
C GLY A 150 -30.72 -3.18 -0.45
N VAL A 151 -30.33 -4.44 -0.25
CA VAL A 151 -30.97 -5.37 0.72
C VAL A 151 -30.84 -4.84 2.15
N ASP A 152 -29.67 -4.27 2.48
CA ASP A 152 -29.41 -3.57 3.74
C ASP A 152 -28.96 -2.14 3.41
N PRO A 153 -29.88 -1.16 3.44
CA PRO A 153 -29.56 0.23 3.14
C PRO A 153 -28.54 0.83 4.12
N ALA A 154 -28.57 0.44 5.40
CA ALA A 154 -27.69 1.02 6.41
C ALA A 154 -26.23 0.62 6.18
N LEU A 155 -25.98 -0.67 5.97
CA LEU A 155 -24.65 -1.17 5.63
C LEU A 155 -24.17 -0.63 4.27
N SER A 156 -25.07 -0.54 3.30
CA SER A 156 -24.75 -0.02 1.96
C SER A 156 -24.35 1.45 1.99
N ILE A 157 -25.05 2.29 2.76
CA ILE A 157 -24.69 3.70 2.96
C ILE A 157 -23.33 3.83 3.63
N GLN A 158 -23.04 3.03 4.67
CA GLN A 158 -21.76 3.07 5.37
C GLN A 158 -20.59 2.72 4.43
N ASN A 159 -20.76 1.69 3.59
CA ASN A 159 -19.79 1.31 2.58
C ASN A 159 -19.62 2.39 1.51
N PHE A 160 -20.74 2.98 1.04
CA PHE A 160 -20.70 4.06 0.07
C PHE A 160 -19.94 5.28 0.59
N VAL A 161 -20.18 5.73 1.83
CA VAL A 161 -19.45 6.86 2.44
C VAL A 161 -17.94 6.56 2.50
N THR A 162 -17.58 5.32 2.85
CA THR A 162 -16.18 4.90 2.88
C THR A 162 -15.54 4.98 1.49
N ILE A 163 -16.17 4.41 0.46
CA ILE A 163 -15.67 4.44 -0.92
C ILE A 163 -15.65 5.88 -1.45
N PHE A 164 -16.68 6.67 -1.18
CA PHE A 164 -16.78 8.07 -1.60
C PHE A 164 -15.67 8.92 -0.98
N SER A 165 -15.37 8.75 0.31
CA SER A 165 -14.26 9.46 0.96
C SER A 165 -12.90 9.09 0.36
N ALA A 166 -12.67 7.81 0.02
CA ALA A 166 -11.46 7.39 -0.68
C ALA A 166 -11.39 7.97 -2.11
N PHE A 167 -12.51 8.02 -2.82
CA PHE A 167 -12.61 8.67 -4.14
C PHE A 167 -12.35 10.18 -4.05
N ALA A 168 -12.91 10.87 -3.06
CA ALA A 168 -12.66 12.30 -2.84
C ALA A 168 -11.17 12.57 -2.56
N LEU A 169 -10.54 11.74 -1.73
CA LEU A 169 -9.10 11.80 -1.49
C LEU A 169 -8.30 11.58 -2.78
N LEU A 170 -8.66 10.58 -3.59
CA LEU A 170 -8.05 10.34 -4.91
C LEU A 170 -8.18 11.58 -5.81
N ALA A 171 -9.38 12.16 -5.93
CA ALA A 171 -9.62 13.31 -6.80
C ALA A 171 -8.77 14.53 -6.38
N VAL A 172 -8.72 14.83 -5.08
CA VAL A 172 -7.94 15.95 -4.53
C VAL A 172 -6.44 15.71 -4.68
N THR A 173 -5.96 14.50 -4.41
CA THR A 173 -4.52 14.17 -4.51
C THR A 173 -4.02 14.17 -5.95
N VAL A 174 -4.83 13.70 -6.90
CA VAL A 174 -4.48 13.69 -8.32
C VAL A 174 -4.55 15.09 -8.94
N ALA A 175 -5.42 15.96 -8.43
CA ALA A 175 -5.46 17.36 -8.84
C ALA A 175 -4.26 18.17 -8.35
N ALA A 176 -3.58 17.71 -7.30
CA ALA A 176 -2.48 18.44 -6.70
C ALA A 176 -1.21 18.38 -7.59
N PRO A 177 -0.53 19.52 -7.80
CA PRO A 177 0.71 19.57 -8.58
C PRO A 177 1.88 18.93 -7.82
N ILE A 178 2.16 17.66 -8.13
CA ILE A 178 3.26 16.86 -7.54
C ILE A 178 4.47 16.86 -8.46
N ASP A 179 5.63 17.24 -7.90
CA ASP A 179 6.90 17.25 -8.63
C ASP A 179 7.47 15.84 -8.83
N ALA A 180 8.32 15.64 -9.84
CA ALA A 180 8.87 14.31 -10.15
C ALA A 180 9.67 13.69 -8.99
N GLN A 181 10.32 14.51 -8.17
CA GLN A 181 11.06 14.03 -7.00
C GLN A 181 10.11 13.60 -5.88
N ASP A 182 9.00 14.31 -5.69
CA ASP A 182 7.97 13.97 -4.70
C ASP A 182 7.30 12.65 -5.05
N MET A 183 6.98 12.47 -6.34
CA MET A 183 6.45 11.21 -6.86
C MET A 183 7.41 10.04 -6.60
N ARG A 184 8.73 10.24 -6.69
CA ARG A 184 9.71 9.18 -6.36
C ARG A 184 9.67 8.80 -4.88
N ILE A 185 9.47 9.75 -3.98
CA ILE A 185 9.32 9.47 -2.53
C ILE A 185 8.10 8.59 -2.30
N VAL A 186 6.96 8.97 -2.90
CA VAL A 186 5.69 8.24 -2.79
C VAL A 186 5.82 6.83 -3.36
N ILE A 187 6.41 6.67 -4.56
CA ILE A 187 6.66 5.36 -5.17
C ILE A 187 7.54 4.49 -4.27
N ASN A 188 8.67 5.01 -3.78
CA ASN A 188 9.57 4.25 -2.92
C ASN A 188 8.92 3.85 -1.60
N ALA A 189 8.13 4.74 -0.99
CA ALA A 189 7.35 4.44 0.20
C ALA A 189 6.31 3.35 -0.05
N THR A 190 5.66 3.38 -1.21
CA THR A 190 4.69 2.35 -1.63
C THR A 190 5.35 0.97 -1.78
N ILE A 191 6.52 0.92 -2.42
CA ILE A 191 7.31 -0.31 -2.59
C ILE A 191 7.77 -0.85 -1.23
N ALA A 192 8.32 0.03 -0.38
CA ALA A 192 8.79 -0.33 0.95
C ALA A 192 7.65 -0.84 1.85
N SER A 193 6.47 -0.19 1.79
CA SER A 193 5.27 -0.63 2.50
C SER A 193 4.86 -2.04 2.09
N GLY A 194 4.70 -2.30 0.79
CA GLY A 194 4.32 -3.64 0.31
C GLY A 194 5.35 -4.71 0.66
N ALA A 195 6.64 -4.37 0.66
CA ALA A 195 7.72 -5.25 1.08
C ALA A 195 7.63 -5.59 2.57
N ALA A 196 7.51 -4.57 3.42
CA ALA A 196 7.44 -4.72 4.87
C ALA A 196 6.19 -5.51 5.28
N VAL A 197 5.03 -5.10 4.78
CA VAL A 197 3.75 -5.75 5.07
C VAL A 197 3.71 -7.17 4.51
N GLY A 198 4.27 -7.39 3.31
CA GLY A 198 4.39 -8.72 2.72
C GLY A 198 5.29 -9.65 3.55
N LEU A 199 6.40 -9.13 4.07
CA LEU A 199 7.29 -9.90 4.96
C LEU A 199 6.60 -10.24 6.29
N ILE A 200 5.91 -9.26 6.90
CA ILE A 200 5.11 -9.48 8.12
C ILE A 200 4.08 -10.58 7.88
N ALA A 201 3.34 -10.51 6.77
CA ALA A 201 2.34 -11.51 6.39
C ALA A 201 2.92 -12.92 6.23
N ILE A 202 4.09 -13.06 5.59
CA ILE A 202 4.78 -14.36 5.45
C ILE A 202 5.23 -14.90 6.81
N PHE A 203 5.70 -14.02 7.69
CA PHE A 203 6.19 -14.42 9.02
C PHE A 203 5.05 -14.85 9.95
N THR A 204 3.95 -14.10 9.97
CA THR A 204 2.76 -14.42 10.77
C THR A 204 2.02 -15.64 10.23
N ALA A 205 2.00 -15.84 8.90
CA ALA A 205 1.40 -17.03 8.28
C ALA A 205 1.99 -18.33 8.83
N ARG A 206 3.26 -18.37 9.25
CA ARG A 206 3.87 -19.58 9.84
C ARG A 206 3.28 -19.96 11.20
N HIS A 207 2.76 -18.99 11.94
CA HIS A 207 2.26 -19.18 13.30
C HIS A 207 0.73 -19.23 13.36
N GLU A 208 0.06 -18.54 12.42
CA GLU A 208 -1.40 -18.34 12.43
C GLU A 208 -2.13 -19.03 11.27
N LEU A 209 -1.58 -20.12 10.70
CA LEU A 209 -2.36 -21.10 9.92
C LEU A 209 -3.36 -21.88 10.81
N SER A 210 -3.92 -21.20 11.81
CA SER A 210 -4.79 -21.71 12.84
C SER A 210 -6.25 -21.59 12.40
N THR A 211 -7.02 -22.62 12.71
CA THR A 211 -8.42 -22.86 12.35
C THR A 211 -9.42 -21.92 13.02
N ILE A 212 -9.02 -20.71 13.44
CA ILE A 212 -9.76 -19.79 14.33
C ILE A 212 -11.17 -19.44 13.79
N ALA A 213 -11.43 -19.62 12.50
CA ALA A 213 -12.74 -19.32 11.90
C ALA A 213 -13.40 -20.50 11.14
N GLY A 214 -12.93 -21.75 11.32
CA GLY A 214 -13.38 -22.89 10.50
C GLY A 214 -13.06 -22.76 8.99
N GLN A 215 -12.42 -21.66 8.58
CA GLN A 215 -11.91 -21.43 7.23
C GLN A 215 -10.44 -21.83 7.18
N VAL A 216 -10.18 -23.13 6.97
CA VAL A 216 -8.83 -23.64 6.73
C VAL A 216 -8.26 -22.98 5.46
N GLY A 217 -7.04 -22.44 5.54
CA GLY A 217 -6.29 -21.99 4.37
C GLY A 217 -6.42 -20.51 3.96
N ARG A 218 -6.93 -19.61 4.82
CA ARG A 218 -6.85 -18.16 4.58
C ARG A 218 -5.96 -17.48 5.60
N LEU A 219 -5.07 -16.61 5.15
CA LEU A 219 -4.29 -15.76 6.04
C LEU A 219 -5.18 -14.67 6.64
N TYR A 220 -5.50 -14.83 7.92
CA TYR A 220 -6.01 -13.74 8.75
C TYR A 220 -4.84 -13.13 9.50
N LEU A 221 -4.63 -11.83 9.34
CA LEU A 221 -3.65 -11.10 10.12
C LEU A 221 -4.35 -10.57 11.36
N THR A 222 -4.01 -11.10 12.53
CA THR A 222 -4.51 -10.60 13.79
C THR A 222 -3.47 -9.70 14.45
N PHE A 223 -3.85 -8.46 14.75
CA PHE A 223 -3.06 -7.51 15.54
C PHE A 223 -3.81 -7.31 16.85
N GLY A 224 -3.61 -8.26 17.76
CA GLY A 224 -4.35 -8.38 19.01
C GLY A 224 -5.85 -8.55 18.80
N SER A 225 -6.68 -7.54 19.09
CA SER A 225 -8.15 -7.65 18.92
C SER A 225 -8.62 -7.30 17.51
N ALA A 226 -7.76 -6.70 16.67
CA ALA A 226 -8.11 -6.33 15.31
C ALA A 226 -7.75 -7.47 14.35
N THR A 227 -8.72 -7.90 13.55
CA THR A 227 -8.52 -8.90 12.50
C THR A 227 -8.62 -8.22 11.14
N LEU A 228 -7.58 -8.28 10.31
CA LEU A 228 -7.65 -7.75 8.95
C LEU A 228 -8.44 -8.67 8.05
N ASP A 229 -9.32 -8.09 7.25
CA ASP A 229 -10.01 -8.81 6.18
C ASP A 229 -8.99 -9.19 5.09
N PRO A 230 -8.80 -10.49 4.79
CA PRO A 230 -7.86 -10.94 3.77
C PRO A 230 -8.13 -10.34 2.38
N ASN A 231 -9.40 -10.05 2.05
CA ASN A 231 -9.77 -9.43 0.77
C ASN A 231 -9.29 -7.98 0.69
N ARG A 232 -9.51 -7.20 1.75
CA ARG A 232 -9.05 -5.80 1.82
C ARG A 232 -7.53 -5.73 1.86
N PHE A 233 -6.93 -6.59 2.68
CA PHE A 233 -5.49 -6.73 2.78
C PHE A 233 -4.86 -7.06 1.41
N GLY A 234 -5.36 -8.09 0.73
CA GLY A 234 -4.88 -8.45 -0.60
C GLY A 234 -5.06 -7.32 -1.62
N ALA A 235 -6.22 -6.67 -1.64
CA ALA A 235 -6.49 -5.53 -2.54
C ALA A 235 -5.53 -4.35 -2.29
N SER A 236 -5.18 -4.07 -1.04
CA SER A 236 -4.24 -2.99 -0.68
C SER A 236 -2.82 -3.21 -1.23
N LEU A 237 -2.40 -4.47 -1.40
CA LEU A 237 -1.08 -4.84 -1.91
C LEU A 237 -0.96 -4.74 -3.44
N LEU A 238 -2.07 -4.56 -4.17
CA LEU A 238 -2.06 -4.40 -5.62
C LEU A 238 -1.24 -3.18 -6.06
N LEU A 239 -1.37 -2.06 -5.33
CA LEU A 239 -0.66 -0.82 -5.66
C LEU A 239 0.87 -0.97 -5.46
N PRO A 240 1.37 -1.48 -4.31
CA PRO A 240 2.78 -1.87 -4.18
C PRO A 240 3.30 -2.78 -5.27
N VAL A 241 2.55 -3.83 -5.64
CA VAL A 241 2.93 -4.72 -6.74
C VAL A 241 3.08 -3.95 -8.05
N ALA A 242 2.10 -3.11 -8.41
CA ALA A 242 2.14 -2.29 -9.62
C ALA A 242 3.36 -1.37 -9.66
N MET A 243 3.64 -0.69 -8.54
CA MET A 243 4.76 0.25 -8.43
C MET A 243 6.11 -0.46 -8.49
N THR A 244 6.26 -1.62 -7.83
CA THR A 244 7.48 -2.42 -7.91
C THR A 244 7.72 -2.93 -9.33
N VAL A 245 6.69 -3.40 -10.04
CA VAL A 245 6.81 -3.82 -11.45
C VAL A 245 7.26 -2.65 -12.34
N GLY A 246 6.67 -1.47 -12.16
CA GLY A 246 7.09 -0.26 -12.86
C GLY A 246 8.55 0.14 -12.58
N ALA A 247 9.02 -0.04 -11.35
CA ALA A 247 10.41 0.20 -10.96
C ALA A 247 11.37 -0.82 -11.58
N ILE A 248 11.01 -2.12 -11.58
CA ILE A 248 11.79 -3.20 -12.21
C ILE A 248 12.02 -2.92 -13.70
N ALA A 249 11.00 -2.41 -14.40
CA ALA A 249 11.09 -2.10 -15.83
C ALA A 249 12.16 -1.03 -16.16
N ARG A 250 12.51 -0.18 -15.18
CA ARG A 250 13.52 0.89 -15.34
C ARG A 250 14.88 0.53 -14.74
N ALA A 251 14.95 -0.45 -13.84
CA ALA A 251 16.17 -0.86 -13.17
C ALA A 251 17.09 -1.72 -14.06
N LYS A 252 18.39 -1.66 -13.79
CA LYS A 252 19.42 -2.45 -14.50
C LYS A 252 20.31 -3.21 -13.51
N GLY A 253 20.93 -4.30 -13.97
CA GLY A 253 21.88 -5.10 -13.17
C GLY A 253 21.30 -5.59 -11.84
N TRP A 254 22.10 -5.49 -10.77
CA TRP A 254 21.75 -5.94 -9.43
C TRP A 254 20.52 -5.26 -8.82
N GLN A 255 20.26 -3.99 -9.15
CA GLN A 255 19.07 -3.29 -8.66
C GLN A 255 17.78 -3.97 -9.15
N ARG A 256 17.79 -4.49 -10.39
CA ARG A 256 16.66 -5.22 -10.95
C ARG A 256 16.41 -6.52 -10.19
N LEU A 257 17.47 -7.27 -9.88
CA LEU A 257 17.39 -8.50 -9.10
C LEU A 257 16.87 -8.24 -7.68
N ALA A 258 17.36 -7.19 -7.02
CA ALA A 258 16.88 -6.78 -5.70
C ALA A 258 15.39 -6.44 -5.71
N LEU A 259 14.93 -5.65 -6.69
CA LEU A 259 13.51 -5.31 -6.83
C LEU A 259 12.64 -6.52 -7.17
N MET A 260 13.15 -7.51 -7.92
CA MET A 260 12.45 -8.78 -8.13
C MET A 260 12.26 -9.54 -6.82
N GLY A 261 13.29 -9.59 -5.96
CA GLY A 261 13.16 -10.16 -4.61
C GLY A 261 12.12 -9.41 -3.77
N VAL A 262 12.13 -8.07 -3.82
CA VAL A 262 11.13 -7.23 -3.14
C VAL A 262 9.71 -7.47 -3.67
N LEU A 263 9.53 -7.69 -4.96
CA LEU A 263 8.23 -7.99 -5.57
C LEU A 263 7.63 -9.32 -5.09
N LEU A 264 8.47 -10.32 -4.83
CA LEU A 264 8.01 -11.63 -4.37
C LEU A 264 7.34 -11.56 -2.99
N LEU A 265 7.72 -10.61 -2.14
CA LEU A 265 7.14 -10.45 -0.79
C LEU A 265 5.63 -10.12 -0.82
N PRO A 266 5.17 -9.00 -1.43
CA PRO A 266 3.75 -8.70 -1.52
C PRO A 266 2.98 -9.69 -2.40
N LEU A 267 3.60 -10.28 -3.44
CA LEU A 267 2.94 -11.33 -4.23
C LEU A 267 2.66 -12.59 -3.41
N SER A 268 3.62 -13.01 -2.58
CA SER A 268 3.44 -14.14 -1.68
C SER A 268 2.36 -13.84 -0.64
N ALA A 269 2.34 -12.62 -0.09
CA ALA A 269 1.28 -12.20 0.83
C ALA A 269 -0.10 -12.18 0.16
N VAL A 270 -0.23 -11.67 -1.07
CA VAL A 270 -1.48 -11.74 -1.85
C VAL A 270 -1.89 -13.20 -2.06
N TYR A 271 -0.96 -14.07 -2.42
CA TYR A 271 -1.24 -15.50 -2.60
C TYR A 271 -1.81 -16.12 -1.30
N LEU A 272 -1.19 -15.82 -0.16
CA LEU A 272 -1.63 -16.29 1.17
C LEU A 272 -3.01 -15.78 1.59
N THR A 273 -3.50 -14.65 1.03
CA THR A 273 -4.87 -14.18 1.30
C THR A 273 -5.95 -15.09 0.73
N ALA A 274 -5.61 -15.89 -0.30
CA ALA A 274 -6.54 -16.70 -1.08
C ALA A 274 -7.78 -15.91 -1.59
N SER A 275 -7.61 -14.61 -1.88
CA SER A 275 -8.69 -13.75 -2.38
C SER A 275 -8.85 -13.87 -3.90
N ARG A 276 -9.99 -14.42 -4.36
CA ARG A 276 -10.34 -14.51 -5.79
C ARG A 276 -10.37 -13.14 -6.44
N GLY A 277 -10.96 -12.14 -5.78
CA GLY A 277 -11.06 -10.77 -6.28
C GLY A 277 -9.69 -10.12 -6.47
N THR A 278 -8.78 -10.29 -5.51
CA THR A 278 -7.42 -9.78 -5.62
C THR A 278 -6.64 -10.49 -6.73
N THR A 279 -6.83 -11.80 -6.89
CA THR A 279 -6.20 -12.57 -7.97
C THR A 279 -6.67 -12.12 -9.35
N LEU A 280 -7.97 -11.90 -9.53
CA LEU A 280 -8.53 -11.35 -10.78
C LEU A 280 -7.99 -9.94 -11.05
N ALA A 281 -7.86 -9.11 -10.03
CA ALA A 281 -7.28 -7.78 -10.18
C ALA A 281 -5.79 -7.83 -10.56
N LEU A 282 -5.00 -8.76 -10.00
CA LEU A 282 -3.62 -9.02 -10.41
C LEU A 282 -3.55 -9.46 -11.88
N ILE A 283 -4.45 -10.36 -12.31
CA ILE A 283 -4.53 -10.81 -13.72
C ILE A 283 -4.87 -9.64 -14.64
N ALA A 284 -5.87 -8.83 -14.29
CA ALA A 284 -6.22 -7.65 -15.08
C ALA A 284 -5.06 -6.65 -15.18
N MET A 285 -4.37 -6.39 -14.06
CA MET A 285 -3.19 -5.53 -14.02
C MET A 285 -2.04 -6.09 -14.87
N ALA A 286 -1.82 -7.40 -14.81
CA ALA A 286 -0.84 -8.11 -15.63
C ALA A 286 -1.14 -7.97 -17.13
N ILE A 287 -2.41 -8.18 -17.54
CA ILE A 287 -2.86 -8.01 -18.92
C ILE A 287 -2.59 -6.58 -19.39
N VAL A 288 -2.98 -5.57 -18.61
CA VAL A 288 -2.74 -4.16 -18.95
C VAL A 288 -1.24 -3.86 -19.05
N ALA A 289 -0.42 -4.37 -18.14
CA ALA A 289 1.03 -4.21 -18.18
C ALA A 289 1.67 -4.86 -19.41
N ILE A 290 1.23 -6.07 -19.79
CA ILE A 290 1.68 -6.78 -20.99
C ILE A 290 1.28 -6.02 -22.25
N LEU A 291 0.03 -5.59 -22.35
CA LEU A 291 -0.50 -4.88 -23.52
C LEU A 291 0.16 -3.52 -23.73
N SER A 292 0.55 -2.84 -22.65
CA SER A 292 1.23 -1.53 -22.71
C SER A 292 2.75 -1.64 -22.92
N SER A 293 3.33 -2.83 -22.82
CA SER A 293 4.78 -3.04 -22.88
C SER A 293 5.28 -3.40 -24.29
N LYS A 294 6.46 -2.90 -24.64
CA LYS A 294 7.18 -3.33 -25.86
C LYS A 294 7.60 -4.80 -25.80
N TYR A 295 7.75 -5.37 -24.59
CA TYR A 295 8.23 -6.74 -24.35
C TYR A 295 7.10 -7.71 -23.96
N ARG A 296 5.92 -7.52 -24.56
CA ARG A 296 4.68 -8.25 -24.23
C ARG A 296 4.83 -9.78 -24.14
N VAL A 297 5.60 -10.39 -25.06
CA VAL A 297 5.74 -11.86 -25.12
C VAL A 297 6.52 -12.41 -23.92
N ILE A 298 7.66 -11.78 -23.58
CA ILE A 298 8.51 -12.23 -22.46
C ILE A 298 7.79 -12.03 -21.12
N GLN A 299 7.07 -10.91 -20.98
CA GLN A 299 6.28 -10.65 -19.77
C GLN A 299 5.10 -11.62 -19.63
N GLY A 300 4.41 -11.95 -20.73
CA GLY A 300 3.35 -12.96 -20.74
C GLY A 300 3.86 -14.33 -20.31
N LEU A 301 4.97 -14.78 -20.88
CA LEU A 301 5.63 -16.05 -20.50
C LEU A 301 6.02 -16.09 -19.02
N GLY A 302 6.60 -15.00 -18.49
CA GLY A 302 6.94 -14.90 -17.08
C GLY A 302 5.72 -14.99 -16.16
N LEU A 303 4.59 -14.43 -16.58
CA LEU A 303 3.35 -14.48 -15.81
C LEU A 303 2.73 -15.87 -15.81
N VAL A 304 2.72 -16.54 -16.97
CA VAL A 304 2.26 -17.92 -17.11
C VAL A 304 3.13 -18.85 -16.26
N ALA A 305 4.45 -18.66 -16.27
CA ALA A 305 5.35 -19.43 -15.43
C ALA A 305 5.07 -19.20 -13.93
N LEU A 306 4.89 -17.96 -13.50
CA LEU A 306 4.58 -17.63 -12.11
C LEU A 306 3.24 -18.22 -11.66
N PHE A 307 2.19 -18.10 -12.47
CA PHE A 307 0.88 -18.70 -12.19
C PHE A 307 0.94 -20.23 -12.22
N GLY A 308 1.65 -20.81 -13.19
CA GLY A 308 1.87 -22.24 -13.26
C GLY A 308 2.57 -22.78 -12.01
N LEU A 309 3.56 -22.04 -11.49
CA LEU A 309 4.25 -22.39 -10.26
C LEU A 309 3.34 -22.29 -9.04
N ALA A 310 2.43 -21.30 -9.01
CA ALA A 310 1.41 -21.17 -7.96
C ALA A 310 0.39 -22.32 -7.95
N LEU A 311 0.13 -22.95 -9.11
CA LEU A 311 -0.73 -24.13 -9.23
C LEU A 311 -0.04 -25.43 -8.78
N VAL A 312 1.30 -25.45 -8.70
CA VAL A 312 2.07 -26.62 -8.24
C VAL A 312 2.18 -26.67 -6.70
N ILE A 313 1.86 -25.57 -6.01
CA ILE A 313 1.88 -25.50 -4.54
C ILE A 313 0.66 -26.29 -3.98
N PRO A 314 0.80 -27.11 -2.92
CA PRO A 314 -0.15 -28.15 -2.55
C PRO A 314 -1.62 -27.73 -2.33
N ASN A 315 -2.48 -28.66 -2.77
CA ASN A 315 -3.93 -28.79 -2.84
C ASN A 315 -4.90 -27.96 -1.96
N GLU A 316 -4.49 -27.44 -0.81
CA GLU A 316 -5.37 -26.72 0.14
C GLU A 316 -5.90 -25.40 -0.44
N ILE A 317 -5.07 -24.71 -1.24
CA ILE A 317 -5.44 -23.45 -1.87
C ILE A 317 -6.18 -23.70 -3.20
N THR A 318 -5.80 -24.74 -3.94
CA THR A 318 -6.42 -25.06 -5.24
C THR A 318 -7.83 -25.61 -5.11
N SER A 319 -8.15 -26.34 -4.03
CA SER A 319 -9.52 -26.84 -3.77
C SER A 319 -10.54 -25.70 -3.70
N ARG A 320 -10.14 -24.53 -3.20
CA ARG A 320 -10.98 -23.33 -3.16
C ARG A 320 -11.19 -22.65 -4.51
N PHE A 321 -10.43 -22.98 -5.55
CA PHE A 321 -10.70 -22.45 -6.90
C PHE A 321 -11.64 -23.35 -7.69
N THR A 322 -11.85 -24.59 -7.24
CA THR A 322 -12.74 -25.57 -7.87
C THR A 322 -14.16 -25.60 -7.29
N GLU A 323 -14.36 -25.05 -6.09
CA GLU A 323 -15.68 -24.80 -5.48
C GLU A 323 -16.36 -23.51 -5.98
#